data_AF-A0A5J5BSY6-F1
#
_entry.id   AF-A0A5J5BSY6-F1
#
_cell.length_a   1.000
_cell.length_b   1.000
_cell.length_c   1.000
_cell.angle_alpha   90.00
_cell.angle_beta   90.00
_cell.angle_gamma   90.00
#
_symmetry.space_group_name_H-M   'P 1'
#
loop_
_entity.id
_entity.type
_entity.pdbx_description
1 polymer ?
#
loop_
_entity_poly.entity_id
_entity_poly.type
_entity_poly.pdbx_seq_one_letter_code
_entity_poly.pdbx_strand_id
1 'polypeptide(L)'
;MNLLNTNTPASNASMPFSYGTSMSAFVDFSKTCVIKKSGSRFLHHRSVELSWVRRDGSGCGLVSKTPLIITSVERSGRLDVKAFTEEQEALVVKSWNSMKKNSGELGLKFFLKIFEIAPSAKNLFTFLRDSDVPPEQNPKLKPHAVTVFVMTCESAVQLRKAGKVTVKESVLKDLGATHLKYGVVDEHYEVTKFALLETIKEAVPEMWSPEMKNAWGEAYDQLAAAIKKEMKPTSQLS
;
A
#
# COMPACT_ATOMS: atom_id res chain seq x y z
N MET A 1 12.34 -59.57 -18.22
CA MET A 1 11.37 -58.44 -18.26
C MET A 1 10.49 -58.58 -17.04
N ASN A 2 10.77 -57.83 -15.97
CA ASN A 2 10.00 -57.89 -14.72
C ASN A 2 9.44 -56.51 -14.39
N LEU A 3 8.14 -56.52 -14.11
CA LEU A 3 7.31 -55.43 -13.64
C LEU A 3 7.86 -54.83 -12.34
N LEU A 4 7.91 -53.50 -12.26
CA LEU A 4 7.85 -52.77 -10.99
C LEU A 4 6.81 -51.66 -11.12
N ASN A 5 5.65 -51.98 -10.54
CA ASN A 5 4.62 -51.05 -10.14
C ASN A 5 5.16 -50.20 -8.98
N THR A 6 5.18 -48.87 -9.13
CA THR A 6 5.43 -47.94 -8.03
C THR A 6 4.33 -46.89 -7.98
N ASN A 7 3.18 -47.30 -7.45
CA ASN A 7 2.31 -46.40 -6.72
C ASN A 7 3.12 -45.84 -5.53
N THR A 8 3.63 -44.62 -5.66
CA THR A 8 4.16 -43.87 -4.52
C THR A 8 3.91 -42.38 -4.75
N PRO A 9 3.13 -41.71 -3.89
CA PRO A 9 2.96 -40.26 -3.97
C PRO A 9 4.25 -39.61 -3.50
N ALA A 10 5.05 -39.09 -4.43
CA ALA A 10 6.23 -38.31 -4.10
C ALA A 10 5.78 -36.98 -3.51
N SER A 11 6.03 -36.84 -2.21
CA SER A 11 5.72 -35.69 -1.38
C SER A 11 6.41 -34.41 -1.87
N ASN A 12 5.68 -33.29 -1.75
CA ASN A 12 6.22 -31.95 -1.45
C ASN A 12 7.51 -31.56 -2.18
N ALA A 13 7.39 -31.12 -3.43
CA ALA A 13 8.46 -30.34 -4.07
C ALA A 13 8.50 -28.93 -3.45
N SER A 14 9.48 -28.66 -2.61
CA SER A 14 9.85 -27.32 -2.14
C SER A 14 11.12 -26.87 -2.85
N MET A 15 11.11 -25.69 -3.49
CA MET A 15 12.30 -25.07 -4.09
C MET A 15 12.73 -23.83 -3.31
N PRO A 16 14.02 -23.68 -2.98
CA PRO A 16 14.59 -22.43 -2.48
C PRO A 16 15.04 -21.52 -3.65
N PHE A 17 14.92 -20.20 -3.49
CA PHE A 17 15.41 -19.23 -4.50
C PHE A 17 16.53 -18.34 -3.94
N SER A 18 17.61 -18.24 -4.69
CA SER A 18 18.74 -17.33 -4.48
C SER A 18 18.52 -15.99 -5.21
N TYR A 19 19.09 -14.92 -4.63
CA TYR A 19 18.98 -13.52 -5.06
C TYR A 19 19.87 -13.19 -6.28
N GLY A 20 19.40 -12.27 -7.13
CA GLY A 20 20.18 -11.72 -8.25
C GLY A 20 19.42 -10.66 -9.07
N THR A 21 19.90 -9.42 -8.91
CA THR A 21 19.97 -8.23 -9.79
C THR A 21 18.73 -7.61 -10.49
N SER A 22 18.75 -6.27 -10.38
CA SER A 22 17.94 -5.14 -10.89
C SER A 22 17.95 -4.97 -12.42
N MET A 23 16.84 -4.54 -13.07
CA MET A 23 16.51 -3.13 -13.36
C MET A 23 15.30 -3.01 -14.35
N SER A 24 14.37 -2.11 -14.00
CA SER A 24 13.35 -1.39 -14.80
C SER A 24 12.77 -1.97 -16.12
N ALA A 25 11.47 -2.29 -16.13
CA ALA A 25 10.51 -1.87 -17.16
C ALA A 25 9.07 -2.25 -16.76
N PHE A 26 8.13 -1.32 -16.99
CA PHE A 26 6.69 -1.52 -16.88
C PHE A 26 6.21 -2.70 -17.75
N VAL A 27 5.47 -3.66 -17.18
CA VAL A 27 4.62 -4.59 -17.94
C VAL A 27 3.33 -4.88 -17.16
N ASP A 28 2.19 -4.58 -17.78
CA ASP A 28 0.83 -4.95 -17.36
C ASP A 28 0.64 -6.48 -17.48
N PHE A 29 0.22 -7.13 -16.40
CA PHE A 29 0.08 -8.59 -16.30
C PHE A 29 -1.37 -9.06 -16.14
N SER A 30 -2.29 -8.43 -16.86
CA SER A 30 -3.68 -8.90 -16.95
C SER A 30 -3.86 -10.18 -17.82
N LYS A 31 -2.78 -10.78 -18.35
CA LYS A 31 -2.87 -11.95 -19.26
C LYS A 31 -1.71 -12.95 -19.07
N THR A 32 -1.73 -13.75 -18.01
CA THR A 32 -1.02 -15.04 -18.02
C THR A 32 -1.90 -16.10 -18.67
N CYS A 33 -1.59 -16.46 -19.92
CA CYS A 33 -2.27 -17.51 -20.67
C CYS A 33 -1.56 -18.85 -20.44
N VAL A 34 -2.28 -19.89 -20.03
CA VAL A 34 -1.79 -21.27 -20.05
C VAL A 34 -2.33 -21.95 -21.31
N ILE A 35 -1.45 -22.21 -22.27
CA ILE A 35 -1.80 -22.94 -23.50
C ILE A 35 -1.71 -24.43 -23.22
N LYS A 36 -2.84 -25.13 -23.29
CA LYS A 36 -2.87 -26.60 -23.30
C LYS A 36 -2.93 -27.05 -24.76
N LYS A 37 -1.86 -27.62 -25.31
CA LYS A 37 -1.94 -28.34 -26.59
C LYS A 37 -2.54 -29.72 -26.34
N SER A 38 -3.80 -29.88 -26.70
CA SER A 38 -4.41 -31.18 -27.00
C SER A 38 -5.56 -30.96 -27.98
N GLY A 39 -5.65 -31.82 -28.99
CA GLY A 39 -6.43 -31.63 -30.21
C GLY A 39 -7.92 -31.35 -29.99
N SER A 40 -8.43 -30.47 -30.86
CA SER A 40 -9.83 -30.23 -31.24
C SER A 40 -10.89 -30.10 -30.14
N ARG A 41 -11.38 -28.86 -30.02
CA ARG A 41 -12.71 -28.37 -29.58
C ARG A 41 -12.88 -27.92 -28.12
N PHE A 42 -13.14 -26.61 -28.03
CA PHE A 42 -13.76 -25.77 -26.99
C PHE A 42 -13.22 -25.83 -25.54
N LEU A 43 -12.56 -24.76 -25.13
CA LEU A 43 -12.00 -24.54 -23.79
C LEU A 43 -13.00 -23.81 -22.88
N HIS A 44 -13.34 -24.43 -21.76
CA HIS A 44 -13.87 -23.73 -20.59
C HIS A 44 -12.71 -23.01 -19.88
N HIS A 45 -12.83 -21.70 -19.70
CA HIS A 45 -11.92 -20.88 -18.88
C HIS A 45 -12.14 -21.22 -17.41
N ARG A 46 -11.25 -22.02 -16.79
CA ARG A 46 -11.34 -22.32 -15.36
C ARG A 46 -10.18 -21.66 -14.62
N SER A 47 -10.53 -20.69 -13.78
CA SER A 47 -9.60 -20.06 -12.83
C SER A 47 -9.13 -21.09 -11.79
N VAL A 48 -7.84 -21.09 -11.45
CA VAL A 48 -7.27 -21.96 -10.42
C VAL A 48 -7.24 -21.21 -9.10
N GLU A 49 -7.92 -21.75 -8.09
CA GLU A 49 -7.95 -21.18 -6.75
C GLU A 49 -6.69 -21.60 -5.99
N LEU A 50 -5.80 -20.65 -5.73
CA LEU A 50 -4.57 -20.85 -4.94
C LEU A 50 -4.76 -20.24 -3.55
N SER A 51 -4.35 -20.98 -2.52
CA SER A 51 -4.36 -20.49 -1.15
C SER A 51 -2.97 -20.59 -0.51
N TRP A 52 -2.64 -19.59 0.30
CA TRP A 52 -1.43 -19.59 1.11
C TRP A 52 -1.54 -20.56 2.27
N VAL A 53 -0.56 -21.45 2.42
CA VAL A 53 -0.38 -22.24 3.63
C VAL A 53 0.88 -21.74 4.33
N ARG A 54 0.73 -21.30 5.58
CA ARG A 54 1.86 -21.00 6.45
C ARG A 54 2.30 -22.31 7.10
N ARG A 55 3.53 -22.74 6.82
CA ARG A 55 4.20 -23.77 7.60
C ARG A 55 5.00 -23.05 8.68
N ASP A 56 4.76 -23.43 9.91
CA ASP A 56 5.47 -23.02 11.12
C ASP A 56 6.99 -23.10 10.91
N GLY A 57 7.60 -21.92 10.75
CA GLY A 57 9.03 -21.70 10.96
C GLY A 57 9.96 -21.70 9.74
N SER A 58 9.54 -22.02 8.52
CA SER A 58 10.50 -22.08 7.39
C SER A 58 9.99 -21.68 5.99
N GLY A 59 8.75 -21.25 5.81
CA GLY A 59 8.33 -20.64 4.54
C GLY A 59 6.83 -20.69 4.25
N CYS A 60 6.37 -19.78 3.39
CA CYS A 60 5.01 -19.78 2.84
C CYS A 60 5.02 -20.53 1.51
N GLY A 61 4.24 -21.63 1.42
CA GLY A 61 4.05 -22.39 0.18
C GLY A 61 2.67 -22.12 -0.41
N LEU A 62 2.60 -21.96 -1.73
CA LEU A 62 1.33 -21.98 -2.46
C LEU A 62 0.91 -23.43 -2.69
N VAL A 63 -0.31 -23.77 -2.29
CA VAL A 63 -0.88 -25.10 -2.54
C VAL A 63 -2.13 -24.94 -3.39
N SER A 64 -2.20 -25.69 -4.49
CA SER A 64 -3.42 -25.82 -5.28
C SER A 64 -4.37 -26.77 -4.57
N LYS A 65 -5.63 -26.36 -4.41
CA LYS A 65 -6.67 -27.20 -3.77
C LYS A 65 -7.28 -28.23 -4.71
N THR A 66 -6.89 -28.26 -6.00
CA THR A 66 -7.45 -29.19 -6.98
C THR A 66 -6.40 -30.22 -7.39
N PRO A 67 -6.64 -31.53 -7.22
CA PRO A 67 -5.70 -32.55 -7.67
C PRO A 67 -5.72 -32.57 -9.20
N LEU A 68 -4.72 -31.95 -9.82
CA LEU A 68 -4.43 -32.06 -11.24
C LEU A 68 -3.05 -32.68 -11.39
N ILE A 69 -2.94 -33.65 -12.30
CA ILE A 69 -1.66 -34.20 -12.73
C ILE A 69 -0.97 -33.10 -13.55
N ILE A 70 -0.04 -32.39 -12.94
CA ILE A 70 0.78 -31.37 -13.59
C ILE A 70 1.95 -32.08 -14.26
N THR A 71 1.92 -32.24 -15.58
CA THR A 71 2.98 -32.92 -16.35
C THR A 71 4.12 -31.98 -16.77
N SER A 72 3.92 -30.66 -16.75
CA SER A 72 5.00 -29.67 -16.85
C SER A 72 4.57 -28.31 -16.27
N VAL A 73 5.54 -27.59 -15.70
CA VAL A 73 5.41 -26.16 -15.33
C VAL A 73 6.40 -25.40 -16.19
N GLU A 74 5.91 -24.58 -17.11
CA GLU A 74 6.76 -23.59 -17.77
C GLU A 74 6.94 -22.38 -16.86
N ARG A 75 8.18 -21.95 -16.67
CA ARG A 75 8.54 -20.82 -15.83
C ARG A 75 8.29 -19.52 -16.59
N SER A 76 7.01 -19.14 -16.69
CA SER A 76 6.57 -17.87 -17.26
C SER A 76 6.68 -16.78 -16.20
N GLY A 77 7.70 -15.92 -16.32
CA GLY A 77 7.82 -14.67 -15.57
C GLY A 77 8.28 -14.80 -14.11
N ARG A 78 9.08 -13.82 -13.67
CA ARG A 78 9.34 -13.56 -12.24
C ARG A 78 8.02 -13.00 -11.68
N LEU A 79 7.43 -13.64 -10.67
CA LEU A 79 6.35 -13.01 -9.89
C LEU A 79 6.95 -11.83 -9.15
N ASP A 80 6.79 -10.62 -9.68
CA ASP A 80 7.20 -9.40 -9.01
C ASP A 80 6.15 -9.06 -7.95
N VAL A 81 6.32 -9.66 -6.77
CA VAL A 81 5.49 -9.31 -5.61
C VAL A 81 5.96 -7.93 -5.15
N LYS A 82 5.21 -6.89 -5.51
CA LYS A 82 5.38 -5.52 -4.99
C LYS A 82 5.08 -5.50 -3.49
N ALA A 83 6.05 -5.94 -2.69
CA ALA A 83 6.01 -5.83 -1.24
C ALA A 83 6.78 -4.59 -0.82
N PHE A 84 6.25 -3.88 0.18
CA PHE A 84 6.95 -2.76 0.80
C PHE A 84 8.23 -3.27 1.48
N THR A 85 9.39 -2.73 1.09
CA THR A 85 10.69 -3.28 1.48
C THR A 85 11.18 -2.75 2.82
N GLU A 86 12.24 -3.35 3.36
CA GLU A 86 12.87 -2.89 4.60
C GLU A 86 13.52 -1.52 4.41
N GLU A 87 14.10 -1.30 3.25
CA GLU A 87 14.75 -0.06 2.87
C GLU A 87 13.71 1.06 2.76
N GLN A 88 12.53 0.78 2.19
CA GLN A 88 11.42 1.74 2.15
C GLN A 88 10.93 2.09 3.56
N GLU A 89 10.73 1.11 4.44
CA GLU A 89 10.37 1.37 5.84
C GLU A 89 11.45 2.21 6.53
N ALA A 90 12.71 1.84 6.38
CA ALA A 90 13.83 2.53 7.01
C ALA A 90 13.92 3.99 6.55
N LEU A 91 13.70 4.28 5.26
CA LEU A 91 13.67 5.65 4.74
C LEU A 91 12.56 6.48 5.41
N VAL A 92 11.35 5.94 5.49
CA VAL A 92 10.21 6.63 6.12
C VAL A 92 10.45 6.83 7.61
N VAL A 93 10.81 5.79 8.35
CA VAL A 93 11.00 5.84 9.80
C VAL A 93 12.17 6.74 10.19
N LYS A 94 13.32 6.65 9.51
CA LYS A 94 14.49 7.49 9.81
C LYS A 94 14.21 8.96 9.53
N SER A 95 13.65 9.28 8.36
CA SER A 95 13.31 10.67 8.02
C SER A 95 12.25 11.24 8.97
N TRP A 96 11.22 10.46 9.32
CA TRP A 96 10.22 10.88 10.30
C TRP A 96 10.85 11.18 11.67
N ASN A 97 11.76 10.34 12.15
CA ASN A 97 12.45 10.56 13.42
C ASN A 97 13.28 11.85 13.43
N SER A 98 13.92 12.20 12.31
CA SER A 98 14.60 13.50 12.15
C SER A 98 13.63 14.68 12.19
N MET A 99 12.45 14.54 11.58
CA MET A 99 11.43 15.59 11.49
C MET A 99 10.61 15.77 12.78
N LYS A 100 10.46 14.72 13.60
CA LYS A 100 9.48 14.66 14.70
C LYS A 100 9.63 15.78 15.74
N LYS A 101 10.86 16.24 16.01
CA LYS A 101 11.13 17.33 16.97
C LYS A 101 10.44 18.65 16.57
N ASN A 102 10.32 18.91 15.26
CA ASN A 102 9.71 20.12 14.71
C ASN A 102 8.34 19.84 14.08
N SER A 103 7.71 18.73 14.43
CA SER A 103 6.49 18.22 13.78
C SER A 103 5.32 19.22 13.79
N GLY A 104 5.17 20.04 14.84
CA GLY A 104 4.14 21.07 14.90
C GLY A 104 4.33 22.20 13.87
N GLU A 105 5.57 22.61 13.60
CA GLU A 105 5.90 23.62 12.59
C GLU A 105 5.83 23.04 11.18
N LEU A 106 6.32 21.80 10.99
CA LEU A 106 6.22 21.08 9.73
C LEU A 106 4.76 20.83 9.35
N GLY A 107 3.95 20.44 10.32
CA GLY A 107 2.51 20.27 10.14
C GLY A 107 1.83 21.57 9.70
N LEU A 108 2.25 22.71 10.24
CA LEU A 108 1.75 23.99 9.78
C LEU A 108 2.17 24.27 8.33
N LYS A 109 3.46 24.17 8.01
CA LYS A 109 3.99 24.38 6.64
C LYS A 109 3.28 23.49 5.61
N PHE A 110 3.05 22.23 5.98
CA PHE A 110 2.32 21.26 5.17
C PHE A 110 0.91 21.76 4.79
N PHE A 111 0.12 22.22 5.77
CA PHE A 111 -1.22 22.74 5.47
C PHE A 111 -1.22 24.05 4.70
N LEU A 112 -0.27 24.95 4.99
CA LEU A 112 -0.14 26.18 4.20
C LEU A 112 0.13 25.86 2.73
N LYS A 113 0.98 24.86 2.45
CA LYS A 113 1.25 24.39 1.10
C LYS A 113 0.00 23.79 0.43
N ILE A 114 -0.81 23.01 1.17
CA ILE A 114 -2.12 22.55 0.66
C ILE A 114 -3.01 23.73 0.27
N PHE A 115 -3.09 24.75 1.13
CA PHE A 115 -3.94 25.91 0.90
C PHE A 115 -3.43 26.87 -0.17
N GLU A 116 -2.13 26.86 -0.44
CA GLU A 116 -1.52 27.56 -1.57
C GLU A 116 -1.90 26.90 -2.90
N ILE A 117 -1.86 25.57 -2.95
CA ILE A 117 -2.21 24.78 -4.15
C ILE A 117 -3.72 24.77 -4.39
N ALA A 118 -4.50 24.56 -3.33
CA ALA A 118 -5.95 24.45 -3.37
C ALA A 118 -6.59 25.33 -2.27
N PRO A 119 -6.76 26.65 -2.52
CA PRO A 119 -7.34 27.56 -1.53
C PRO A 119 -8.74 27.16 -1.05
N SER A 120 -9.52 26.49 -1.91
CA SER A 120 -10.86 25.97 -1.58
C SER A 120 -10.83 24.90 -0.48
N ALA A 121 -9.72 24.20 -0.28
CA ALA A 121 -9.58 23.19 0.77
C ALA A 121 -9.74 23.77 2.19
N LYS A 122 -9.51 25.08 2.37
CA LYS A 122 -9.79 25.78 3.64
C LYS A 122 -11.25 25.62 4.08
N ASN A 123 -12.19 25.55 3.14
CA ASN A 123 -13.62 25.44 3.41
C ASN A 123 -14.03 24.07 3.99
N LEU A 124 -13.18 23.05 3.85
CA LEU A 124 -13.40 21.71 4.43
C LEU A 124 -13.15 21.72 5.95
N PHE A 125 -12.32 22.65 6.42
CA PHE A 125 -12.02 22.85 7.83
C PHE A 125 -12.99 23.86 8.42
N THR A 126 -14.04 23.39 9.09
CA THR A 126 -15.05 24.28 9.72
C THR A 126 -14.43 25.30 10.67
N PHE A 127 -13.37 24.92 11.39
CA PHE A 127 -12.63 25.81 12.28
C PHE A 127 -11.78 26.88 11.57
N LEU A 128 -11.58 26.77 10.25
CA LEU A 128 -10.95 27.79 9.41
C LEU A 128 -11.99 28.59 8.62
N ARG A 129 -13.01 27.90 8.08
CA ARG A 129 -14.07 28.52 7.28
C ARG A 129 -14.82 29.60 8.06
N ASP A 130 -15.09 29.34 9.34
CA ASP A 130 -15.92 30.20 10.18
C ASP A 130 -15.04 31.10 11.10
N SER A 131 -13.77 31.34 10.73
CA SER A 131 -12.80 32.07 11.56
C SER A 131 -12.05 33.15 10.77
N ASP A 132 -11.95 34.35 11.35
CA ASP A 132 -11.11 35.44 10.84
C ASP A 132 -9.61 35.25 11.18
N VAL A 133 -9.28 34.20 11.95
CA VAL A 133 -7.92 33.91 12.37
C VAL A 133 -7.14 33.29 11.21
N PRO A 134 -5.95 33.82 10.87
CA PRO A 134 -5.10 33.22 9.84
C PRO A 134 -4.83 31.74 10.15
N PRO A 135 -4.82 30.83 9.14
CA PRO A 135 -4.60 29.40 9.36
C PRO A 135 -3.37 29.07 10.21
N GLU A 136 -2.33 29.90 10.11
CA GLU A 136 -1.07 29.83 10.86
C GLU A 136 -1.25 29.93 12.37
N GLN A 137 -2.26 30.68 12.79
CA GLN A 137 -2.54 30.97 14.19
C GLN A 137 -3.62 30.05 14.77
N ASN A 138 -4.25 29.20 13.94
CA ASN A 138 -5.30 28.32 14.40
C ASN A 138 -4.73 27.09 15.15
N PRO A 139 -5.01 26.93 16.46
CA PRO A 139 -4.40 25.86 17.26
C PRO A 139 -4.88 24.46 16.86
N LYS A 140 -5.98 24.34 16.11
CA LYS A 140 -6.55 23.06 15.66
C LYS A 140 -5.88 22.50 14.40
N LEU A 141 -5.13 23.31 13.66
CA LEU A 141 -4.51 22.90 12.40
C LEU A 141 -3.30 21.99 12.62
N LYS A 142 -2.40 22.36 13.55
CA LYS A 142 -1.16 21.63 13.82
C LYS A 142 -1.38 20.17 14.23
N PRO A 143 -2.30 19.84 15.17
CA PRO A 143 -2.52 18.45 15.57
C PRO A 143 -2.99 17.57 14.40
N HIS A 144 -3.92 18.07 13.59
CA HIS A 144 -4.42 17.32 12.42
C HIS A 144 -3.31 17.05 11.40
N ALA A 145 -2.43 18.03 11.20
CA ALA A 145 -1.27 17.90 10.33
C ALA A 145 -0.33 16.80 10.77
N VAL A 146 0.02 16.79 12.07
CA VAL A 146 0.91 15.77 12.64
C VAL A 146 0.30 14.38 12.50
N THR A 147 -1.03 14.23 12.62
CA THR A 147 -1.71 12.95 12.42
C THR A 147 -1.43 12.36 11.04
N VAL A 148 -1.42 13.16 9.96
CA VAL A 148 -1.13 12.65 8.61
C VAL A 148 0.28 12.05 8.52
N PHE A 149 1.29 12.75 9.05
CA PHE A 149 2.66 12.23 9.08
C PHE A 149 2.78 10.95 9.90
N VAL A 150 2.19 10.93 11.11
CA VAL A 150 2.25 9.79 12.02
C VAL A 150 1.59 8.57 11.39
N MET A 151 0.34 8.71 10.90
CA MET A 151 -0.39 7.59 10.31
C MET A 151 0.27 7.08 9.04
N THR A 152 0.89 7.94 8.23
CA THR A 152 1.64 7.52 7.04
C THR A 152 2.90 6.75 7.43
N CYS A 153 3.64 7.20 8.45
CA CYS A 153 4.80 6.47 8.98
C CYS A 153 4.39 5.12 9.57
N GLU A 154 3.30 5.04 10.32
CA GLU A 154 2.77 3.78 10.86
C GLU A 154 2.31 2.84 9.73
N SER A 155 1.75 3.39 8.65
CA SER A 155 1.34 2.62 7.48
C SER A 155 2.55 1.98 6.79
N ALA A 156 3.69 2.67 6.68
CA ALA A 156 4.93 2.08 6.15
C ALA A 156 5.38 0.85 6.95
N VAL A 157 5.36 0.93 8.29
CA VAL A 157 5.69 -0.20 9.18
C VAL A 157 4.70 -1.35 9.00
N GLN A 158 3.40 -1.05 8.91
CA GLN A 158 2.36 -2.05 8.70
C GLN A 158 2.47 -2.74 7.34
N LEU A 159 2.77 -1.98 6.29
CA LEU A 159 3.00 -2.51 4.94
C LEU A 159 4.19 -3.46 4.90
N ARG A 160 5.32 -3.11 5.53
CA ARG A 160 6.46 -4.02 5.64
C ARG A 160 6.11 -5.29 6.41
N LYS A 161 5.47 -5.15 7.57
CA LYS A 161 5.19 -6.26 8.48
C LYS A 161 4.07 -7.20 8.00
N ALA A 162 3.01 -6.64 7.42
CA ALA A 162 1.76 -7.36 7.14
C ALA A 162 1.35 -7.32 5.66
N GLY A 163 2.05 -6.58 4.80
CA GLY A 163 1.72 -6.42 3.38
C GLY A 163 0.47 -5.56 3.12
N LYS A 164 -0.09 -4.92 4.15
CA LYS A 164 -1.29 -4.07 4.07
C LYS A 164 -1.35 -3.13 5.28
N VAL A 165 -2.14 -2.07 5.15
CA VAL A 165 -2.52 -1.21 6.27
C VAL A 165 -3.43 -1.99 7.23
N THR A 166 -3.12 -1.97 8.52
CA THR A 166 -3.82 -2.69 9.60
C THR A 166 -4.33 -1.76 10.69
N VAL A 167 -4.69 -0.52 10.32
CA VAL A 167 -5.39 0.41 11.22
C VAL A 167 -6.69 -0.25 11.69
N LYS A 168 -7.03 -0.07 12.99
CA LYS A 168 -8.24 -0.65 13.58
C LYS A 168 -9.48 -0.26 12.75
N GLU A 169 -10.37 -1.22 12.52
CA GLU A 169 -11.56 -1.03 11.68
C GLU A 169 -12.43 0.13 12.16
N SER A 170 -12.66 0.26 13.48
CA SER A 170 -13.41 1.38 14.06
C SER A 170 -12.80 2.75 13.70
N VAL A 171 -11.47 2.85 13.75
CA VAL A 171 -10.75 4.08 13.40
C VAL A 171 -10.87 4.37 11.90
N LEU A 172 -10.75 3.37 11.03
CA LEU A 172 -10.94 3.56 9.59
C LEU A 172 -12.37 4.00 9.24
N LYS A 173 -13.39 3.45 9.90
CA LYS A 173 -14.78 3.87 9.74
C LYS A 173 -14.99 5.32 10.18
N ASP A 174 -14.46 5.70 11.33
CA ASP A 174 -14.54 7.08 11.82
C ASP A 174 -13.84 8.07 10.88
N LEU A 175 -12.67 7.70 10.35
CA LEU A 175 -11.93 8.49 9.38
C LEU A 175 -12.70 8.61 8.06
N GLY A 176 -13.16 7.50 7.49
CA GLY A 176 -13.93 7.48 6.25
C GLY A 176 -15.21 8.31 6.34
N ALA A 177 -15.99 8.11 7.41
CA ALA A 177 -17.20 8.90 7.67
C ALA A 177 -16.90 10.40 7.82
N THR A 178 -15.80 10.75 8.51
CA THR A 178 -15.37 12.14 8.69
C THR A 178 -14.99 12.80 7.35
N HIS A 179 -14.16 12.13 6.55
CA HIS A 179 -13.72 12.64 5.25
C HIS A 179 -14.90 12.77 4.28
N LEU A 180 -15.82 11.80 4.29
CA LEU A 180 -17.05 11.87 3.51
C LEU A 180 -17.95 13.04 3.94
N LYS A 181 -18.18 13.21 5.25
CA LYS A 181 -19.01 14.28 5.82
C LYS A 181 -18.53 15.68 5.39
N TYR A 182 -17.22 15.89 5.34
CA TYR A 182 -16.65 17.18 4.95
C TYR A 182 -16.50 17.35 3.43
N GLY A 183 -16.88 16.36 2.62
CA GLY A 183 -16.81 16.45 1.16
C GLY A 183 -15.38 16.34 0.62
N VAL A 184 -14.53 15.55 1.28
CA VAL A 184 -13.21 15.24 0.73
C VAL A 184 -13.39 14.36 -0.51
N VAL A 185 -12.66 14.68 -1.58
CA VAL A 185 -12.68 13.97 -2.87
C VAL A 185 -11.26 13.55 -3.23
N ASP A 186 -11.11 12.77 -4.31
CA ASP A 186 -9.82 12.23 -4.72
C ASP A 186 -8.76 13.31 -4.96
N GLU A 187 -9.15 14.44 -5.55
CA GLU A 187 -8.28 15.58 -5.82
C GLU A 187 -7.66 16.15 -4.54
N HIS A 188 -8.40 16.14 -3.43
CA HIS A 188 -7.86 16.58 -2.14
C HIS A 188 -6.76 15.65 -1.63
N TYR A 189 -6.87 14.34 -1.85
CA TYR A 189 -5.82 13.37 -1.49
C TYR A 189 -4.56 13.57 -2.36
N GLU A 190 -4.71 13.84 -3.65
CA GLU A 190 -3.56 14.09 -4.53
C GLU A 190 -2.81 15.38 -4.17
N VAL A 191 -3.53 16.47 -3.89
CA VAL A 191 -2.93 17.72 -3.41
C VAL A 191 -2.22 17.50 -2.07
N THR A 192 -2.86 16.75 -1.17
CA THR A 192 -2.29 16.40 0.14
C THR A 192 -1.01 15.58 -0.02
N LYS A 193 -0.98 14.58 -0.91
CA LYS A 193 0.21 13.79 -1.21
C LYS A 193 1.35 14.65 -1.74
N PHE A 194 1.06 15.52 -2.70
CA PHE A 194 2.05 16.42 -3.28
C PHE A 194 2.64 17.34 -2.19
N ALA A 195 1.79 17.99 -1.39
CA ALA A 195 2.22 18.88 -0.33
C ALA A 195 3.04 18.15 0.74
N LEU A 196 2.65 16.92 1.12
CA LEU A 196 3.37 16.08 2.06
C LEU A 196 4.80 15.82 1.57
N LEU A 197 4.96 15.38 0.32
CA LEU A 197 6.26 15.05 -0.25
C LEU A 197 7.17 16.27 -0.39
N GLU A 198 6.63 17.42 -0.82
CA GLU A 198 7.41 18.66 -0.88
C GLU A 198 7.81 19.16 0.52
N THR A 199 6.93 19.06 1.51
CA THR A 199 7.28 19.42 2.90
C THR A 199 8.38 18.51 3.46
N ILE A 200 8.35 17.20 3.17
CA ILE A 200 9.41 16.27 3.61
C ILE A 200 10.74 16.62 2.93
N LYS A 201 10.72 16.89 1.62
CA LYS A 201 11.89 17.32 0.85
C LYS A 201 12.55 18.57 1.42
N GLU A 202 11.73 19.57 1.79
CA GLU A 202 12.21 20.81 2.41
C GLU A 202 12.72 20.60 3.85
N ALA A 203 12.15 19.63 4.57
CA ALA A 203 12.47 19.39 5.97
C ALA A 203 13.77 18.59 6.18
N VAL A 204 14.08 17.66 5.28
CA VAL A 204 15.26 16.79 5.33
C VAL A 204 15.94 16.68 3.95
N PRO A 205 16.41 17.81 3.38
CA PRO A 205 16.97 17.85 2.03
C PRO A 205 18.18 16.92 1.86
N GLU A 206 18.96 16.71 2.91
CA GLU A 206 20.12 15.83 2.93
C GLU A 206 19.77 14.33 2.88
N MET A 207 18.54 13.97 3.30
CA MET A 207 18.03 12.60 3.22
C MET A 207 17.19 12.38 1.96
N TRP A 208 16.86 13.45 1.22
CA TRP A 208 15.91 13.38 0.13
C TRP A 208 16.45 12.62 -1.08
N SER A 209 15.69 11.63 -1.53
CA SER A 209 16.01 10.84 -2.72
C SER A 209 14.73 10.39 -3.44
N PRO A 210 14.81 9.98 -4.72
CA PRO A 210 13.68 9.40 -5.44
C PRO A 210 13.08 8.18 -4.71
N GLU A 211 13.91 7.36 -4.08
CA GLU A 211 13.50 6.18 -3.32
C GLU A 211 12.72 6.59 -2.07
N MET A 212 13.16 7.64 -1.36
CA MET A 212 12.44 8.16 -0.20
C MET A 212 11.10 8.77 -0.61
N LYS A 213 11.05 9.51 -1.72
CA LYS A 213 9.80 10.02 -2.30
C LYS A 213 8.82 8.88 -2.57
N ASN A 214 9.28 7.80 -3.20
CA ASN A 214 8.46 6.64 -3.51
C ASN A 214 7.99 5.90 -2.25
N ALA A 215 8.86 5.75 -1.25
CA ALA A 215 8.52 5.08 0.01
C ALA A 215 7.41 5.82 0.78
N TRP A 216 7.53 7.15 0.93
CA TRP A 216 6.49 7.97 1.53
C TRP A 216 5.21 7.99 0.70
N GLY A 217 5.35 8.11 -0.63
CA GLY A 217 4.22 8.12 -1.55
C GLY A 217 3.39 6.84 -1.48
N GLU A 218 4.02 5.67 -1.53
CA GLU A 218 3.34 4.37 -1.45
C GLU A 218 2.66 4.19 -0.09
N ALA A 219 3.34 4.53 1.01
CA ALA A 219 2.76 4.45 2.34
C ALA A 219 1.51 5.34 2.48
N TYR A 220 1.55 6.55 1.91
CA TYR A 220 0.41 7.46 1.87
C TYR A 220 -0.73 6.90 1.02
N ASP A 221 -0.43 6.39 -0.17
CA ASP A 221 -1.43 5.86 -1.11
C ASP A 221 -2.21 4.70 -0.50
N GLN A 222 -1.53 3.78 0.18
CA GLN A 222 -2.16 2.64 0.84
C GLN A 222 -3.04 3.07 2.02
N LEU A 223 -2.60 4.08 2.78
CA LEU A 223 -3.42 4.67 3.83
C LEU A 223 -4.67 5.36 3.26
N ALA A 224 -4.49 6.19 2.23
CA ALA A 224 -5.58 6.87 1.56
C ALA A 224 -6.60 5.87 0.97
N ALA A 225 -6.13 4.80 0.34
CA ALA A 225 -6.98 3.73 -0.18
C ALA A 225 -7.79 3.04 0.93
N ALA A 226 -7.18 2.79 2.09
CA ALA A 226 -7.88 2.22 3.24
C ALA A 226 -8.97 3.15 3.78
N ILE A 227 -8.72 4.46 3.85
CA ILE A 227 -9.71 5.46 4.28
C ILE A 227 -10.84 5.59 3.25
N LYS A 228 -10.50 5.72 1.96
CA LYS A 228 -11.47 5.84 0.85
C LYS A 228 -12.43 4.67 0.79
N LYS A 229 -11.96 3.45 1.13
CA LYS A 229 -12.81 2.26 1.21
C LYS A 229 -13.96 2.38 2.22
N GLU A 230 -13.76 3.17 3.28
CA GLU A 230 -14.74 3.45 4.32
C GLU A 230 -15.48 4.80 4.12
N MET A 231 -15.17 5.56 3.07
CA MET A 231 -15.93 6.77 2.67
C MET A 231 -17.24 6.39 1.98
N LYS A 232 -18.09 5.66 2.72
CA LYS A 232 -19.41 5.19 2.26
C LYS A 232 -20.51 5.81 3.11
N PRO A 233 -21.69 6.07 2.54
CA PRO A 233 -22.86 6.46 3.32
C PRO A 233 -23.17 5.39 4.37
N THR A 234 -23.52 5.82 5.58
CA THR A 234 -23.80 4.94 6.74
C THR A 234 -24.81 3.83 6.45
N SER A 235 -25.65 3.98 5.42
CA SER A 235 -26.63 2.98 4.97
C SER A 235 -26.03 1.70 4.35
N GLN A 236 -24.70 1.63 4.12
CA GLN A 236 -24.03 0.47 3.51
C GLN A 236 -23.08 -0.28 4.47
N LEU A 237 -23.09 0.09 5.75
CA LEU A 237 -22.32 -0.57 6.81
C LEU A 237 -23.26 -1.49 7.62
N SER A 238 -23.64 -2.62 7.02
CA SER A 238 -24.37 -3.72 7.69
C SER A 238 -23.48 -4.94 7.87
#